data_AF-A0A1V6DXP0-F1
#
_entry.id   AF-A0A1V6DXP0-F1
#
_cell.length_a   1.000
_cell.length_b   1.000
_cell.length_c   1.000
_cell.angle_alpha   90.00
_cell.angle_beta   90.00
_cell.angle_gamma   90.00
#
_symmetry.space_group_name_H-M   'P 1'
#
loop_
_entity.id
_entity.type
_entity.pdbx_description
1 polymer ?
#
loop_
_entity_poly.entity_id
_entity_poly.type
_entity_poly.pdbx_seq_one_letter_code
_entity_poly.pdbx_strand_id
1 'polypeptide(L)'
;MQQFTVPQFIDVESKIIGPITTRQFLIFLGAAVIIGISYKVFDFSLFLTIGIIIFIIAGAFAFLKINGRPFHLFLLNFIQTMRRPSLRVWNHQLGFIDTPAPMNIVKEEEAPVKKKEFYQTSRLADLALVVDTKGRYRGDGDNNETV
;
A
#
# COMPACT_ATOMS: atom_id res chain seq x y z
N MET A 1 -15.45 8.64 -25.85
CA MET A 1 -14.85 8.43 -24.52
C MET A 1 -14.21 7.05 -24.51
N GLN A 2 -12.90 6.95 -24.25
CA GLN A 2 -12.24 5.65 -24.13
C GLN A 2 -12.58 5.04 -22.77
N GLN A 3 -13.18 3.84 -22.76
CA GLN A 3 -13.44 3.08 -21.55
C GLN A 3 -12.22 2.19 -21.25
N PHE A 4 -11.60 2.39 -20.11
CA PHE A 4 -10.55 1.50 -19.61
C PHE A 4 -11.19 0.35 -18.84
N THR A 5 -10.81 -0.88 -19.18
CA THR A 5 -11.20 -2.06 -18.42
C THR A 5 -10.47 -2.07 -17.08
N VAL A 6 -11.22 -1.98 -15.99
CA VAL A 6 -10.66 -2.12 -14.63
C VAL A 6 -10.28 -3.60 -14.43
N PRO A 7 -9.01 -3.91 -14.12
CA PRO A 7 -8.59 -5.27 -13.83
C PRO A 7 -9.32 -5.77 -12.57
N GLN A 8 -10.05 -6.88 -12.68
CA GLN A 8 -10.86 -7.41 -11.58
C GLN A 8 -10.09 -8.29 -10.59
N PHE A 9 -8.85 -8.68 -10.90
CA PHE A 9 -8.06 -9.64 -10.11
C PHE A 9 -6.74 -9.07 -9.59
N ILE A 10 -6.73 -7.81 -9.16
CA ILE A 10 -5.53 -7.23 -8.53
C ILE A 10 -5.24 -7.81 -7.15
N ASP A 11 -6.28 -8.32 -6.47
CA ASP A 11 -6.19 -8.82 -5.09
C ASP A 11 -5.81 -10.30 -5.01
N VAL A 12 -5.83 -11.02 -6.13
CA VAL A 12 -5.52 -12.46 -6.17
C VAL A 12 -4.03 -12.64 -6.39
N GLU A 13 -3.36 -13.18 -5.38
CA GLU A 13 -1.93 -13.48 -5.47
C GLU A 13 -1.64 -14.50 -6.58
N SER A 14 -0.52 -14.31 -7.27
CA SER A 14 -0.04 -15.24 -8.30
C SER A 14 0.19 -16.64 -7.72
N LYS A 15 -0.32 -17.64 -8.43
CA LYS A 15 -0.12 -19.05 -8.14
C LYS A 15 1.04 -19.56 -8.96
N ILE A 16 2.00 -20.23 -8.32
CA ILE A 16 3.21 -20.75 -8.98
C ILE A 16 3.01 -22.22 -9.36
N ILE A 17 2.57 -23.05 -8.39
CA ILE A 17 2.44 -24.50 -8.57
C ILE A 17 0.99 -24.89 -8.24
N GLY A 18 0.17 -25.04 -9.29
CA GLY A 18 -1.23 -25.40 -9.15
C GLY A 18 -2.00 -24.41 -8.27
N PRO A 19 -2.52 -24.83 -7.09
CA PRO A 19 -3.25 -23.95 -6.18
C PRO A 19 -2.37 -23.11 -5.23
N ILE A 20 -1.04 -23.33 -5.20
CA ILE A 20 -0.13 -22.75 -4.21
C ILE A 20 0.36 -21.35 -4.67
N THR A 21 0.22 -20.35 -3.80
CA THR A 21 0.71 -18.99 -4.06
C THR A 21 2.21 -18.85 -3.79
N THR A 22 2.82 -17.81 -4.35
CA THR A 22 4.25 -17.50 -4.13
C THR A 22 4.64 -17.47 -2.66
N ARG A 23 3.86 -16.78 -1.81
CA ARG A 23 4.09 -16.74 -0.36
C ARG A 23 4.03 -18.12 0.28
N GLN A 24 3.02 -18.92 -0.07
CA GLN A 24 2.84 -20.26 0.50
C GLN A 24 4.02 -21.16 0.18
N PHE A 25 4.49 -21.11 -1.07
CA PHE A 25 5.67 -21.85 -1.50
C PHE A 25 6.91 -21.45 -0.69
N LEU A 26 7.18 -20.15 -0.50
CA LEU A 26 8.31 -19.67 0.30
C LEU A 26 8.24 -20.12 1.76
N ILE A 27 7.04 -20.13 2.37
CA ILE A 27 6.85 -20.61 3.74
C ILE A 27 7.22 -22.10 3.84
N PHE A 28 6.74 -22.93 2.91
CA PHE A 28 7.07 -24.36 2.91
C PHE A 28 8.53 -24.64 2.57
N LEU A 29 9.15 -23.85 1.68
CA LEU A 29 10.57 -23.91 1.40
C LEU A 29 11.39 -23.67 2.67
N GLY A 30 11.08 -22.60 3.41
CA GLY A 30 11.74 -22.30 4.68
C GLY A 30 11.52 -23.39 5.73
N ALA A 31 10.28 -23.88 5.87
CA ALA A 31 9.96 -24.97 6.78
C ALA A 31 10.72 -26.27 6.42
N ALA A 32 10.82 -26.61 5.13
CA ALA A 32 11.56 -27.78 4.67
C ALA A 32 13.06 -27.68 4.99
N VAL A 33 13.66 -26.51 4.84
CA VAL A 33 15.06 -26.27 5.25
C VAL A 33 15.23 -26.48 6.75
N ILE A 34 14.35 -25.90 7.57
CA ILE A 34 14.43 -26.05 9.04
C ILE A 34 14.23 -27.52 9.44
N ILE A 35 13.27 -28.23 8.83
CA ILE A 35 13.05 -29.65 9.08
C ILE A 35 14.28 -30.47 8.64
N GLY A 36 14.90 -30.14 7.50
CA GLY A 36 16.12 -30.79 7.02
C GLY A 36 17.32 -30.57 7.95
N ILE A 37 17.44 -29.38 8.55
CA ILE A 37 18.45 -29.11 9.58
C ILE A 37 18.15 -29.91 10.84
N SER A 38 16.88 -29.94 11.29
CA SER A 38 16.46 -30.72 12.46
C SER A 38 16.77 -32.21 12.30
N TYR A 39 16.64 -32.77 11.09
CA TYR A 39 17.01 -34.16 10.81
C TYR A 39 18.50 -34.44 11.03
N LYS A 40 19.37 -33.45 10.80
CA LYS A 40 20.81 -33.58 10.98
C LYS A 40 21.27 -33.37 12.42
N VAL A 41 20.52 -32.62 13.21
CA VAL A 41 20.92 -32.19 14.56
C VAL A 41 20.31 -33.05 15.67
N PHE A 42 19.08 -33.54 15.48
CA PHE A 42 18.32 -34.24 16.52
C PHE A 42 18.22 -35.75 16.27
N ASP A 43 17.98 -36.51 17.35
CA ASP A 43 17.60 -37.92 17.26
C ASP A 43 16.30 -38.10 16.48
N PHE A 44 16.12 -39.26 15.84
CA PHE A 44 14.98 -39.53 14.96
C PHE A 44 13.62 -39.25 15.62
N SER A 45 13.46 -39.58 16.91
CA SER A 45 12.23 -39.33 17.65
C SER A 45 11.96 -37.83 17.84
N LEU A 46 12.97 -37.06 18.28
CA LEU A 46 12.85 -35.60 18.43
C LEU A 46 12.64 -34.89 17.09
N PHE A 47 13.37 -35.32 16.06
CA PHE A 47 13.19 -34.84 14.70
C PHE A 47 11.74 -35.00 14.24
N LEU A 48 11.16 -36.18 14.44
CA LEU A 48 9.79 -36.46 13.99
C LEU A 48 8.78 -35.55 14.70
N THR A 49 8.89 -35.43 16.04
CA THR A 49 7.99 -34.59 16.83
C THR A 49 8.11 -33.11 16.43
N ILE A 50 9.33 -32.58 16.38
CA ILE A 50 9.59 -31.18 16.01
C ILE A 50 9.18 -30.93 14.55
N GLY A 51 9.49 -31.85 13.64
CA GLY A 51 9.16 -31.76 12.23
C GLY A 51 7.67 -31.67 11.98
N ILE A 52 6.87 -32.49 12.68
CA ILE A 52 5.40 -32.44 12.62
C ILE A 52 4.89 -31.09 13.12
N ILE A 53 5.40 -30.61 14.26
CA ILE A 53 5.00 -29.31 14.83
C ILE A 53 5.30 -28.18 13.85
N ILE A 54 6.51 -28.13 13.28
CA ILE A 54 6.91 -27.13 12.30
C ILE A 54 6.03 -27.21 11.05
N PHE A 55 5.73 -28.41 10.55
CA PHE A 55 4.89 -28.59 9.37
C PHE A 55 3.46 -28.09 9.60
N ILE A 56 2.87 -28.37 10.77
CA ILE A 56 1.54 -27.87 11.14
C ILE A 56 1.53 -26.35 11.22
N ILE A 57 2.55 -25.75 11.87
CA ILE A 57 2.67 -24.29 11.97
C ILE A 57 2.82 -23.66 10.58
N ALA A 58 3.69 -24.21 9.73
CA ALA A 58 3.88 -23.74 8.36
C ALA A 58 2.57 -23.82 7.55
N GLY A 59 1.84 -24.92 7.67
CA GLY A 59 0.53 -25.10 7.03
C GLY A 59 -0.49 -24.07 7.50
N ALA A 60 -0.56 -23.79 8.81
CA ALA A 60 -1.41 -22.75 9.36
C ALA A 60 -1.04 -21.36 8.80
N PHE A 61 0.25 -21.00 8.78
CA PHE A 61 0.68 -19.71 8.22
C PHE A 61 0.44 -19.57 6.71
N ALA A 62 0.54 -20.67 5.97
CA ALA A 62 0.37 -20.67 4.52
C ALA A 62 -1.11 -20.61 4.10
N PHE A 63 -1.98 -21.40 4.72
CA PHE A 63 -3.36 -21.60 4.24
C PHE A 63 -4.43 -20.95 5.11
N LEU A 64 -4.18 -20.69 6.39
CA LEU A 64 -5.20 -20.12 7.26
C LEU A 64 -5.45 -18.66 6.87
N LYS A 65 -6.73 -18.32 6.74
CA LYS A 65 -7.20 -16.96 6.54
C LYS A 65 -8.22 -16.63 7.61
N ILE A 66 -8.07 -15.48 8.25
CA ILE A 66 -8.97 -15.01 9.29
C ILE A 66 -9.61 -13.72 8.79
N ASN A 67 -10.94 -13.68 8.69
CA ASN A 67 -11.70 -12.55 8.17
C ASN A 67 -11.20 -12.06 6.79
N GLY A 68 -10.89 -13.01 5.89
CA GLY A 68 -10.38 -12.72 4.54
C GLY A 68 -8.92 -12.26 4.48
N ARG A 69 -8.24 -12.07 5.61
CA ARG A 69 -6.84 -11.67 5.67
C ARG A 69 -5.90 -12.87 5.85
N PRO A 70 -4.70 -12.84 5.26
CA PRO A 70 -3.66 -13.82 5.53
C PRO A 70 -3.31 -13.91 7.02
N PHE A 71 -3.06 -15.12 7.53
CA PHE A 71 -2.76 -15.35 8.94
C PHE A 71 -1.57 -14.54 9.48
N HIS A 72 -0.52 -14.34 8.67
CA HIS A 72 0.65 -13.56 9.08
C HIS A 72 0.30 -12.10 9.44
N LEU A 73 -0.61 -11.46 8.68
CA LEU A 73 -1.08 -10.11 8.99
C LEU A 73 -1.97 -10.10 10.22
N PHE A 74 -2.84 -11.10 10.36
CA PHE A 74 -3.67 -11.24 11.55
C PHE A 74 -2.80 -11.34 12.81
N LEU A 75 -1.78 -12.20 12.81
CA LEU A 75 -0.89 -12.40 13.95
C LEU A 75 -0.08 -11.14 14.27
N LEU A 76 0.43 -10.44 13.25
CA LEU A 76 1.12 -9.16 13.43
C LEU A 76 0.20 -8.12 14.10
N ASN A 77 -1.04 -7.99 13.63
CA ASN A 77 -2.02 -7.08 14.22
C ASN A 77 -2.41 -7.48 15.64
N PHE A 78 -2.51 -8.78 15.92
CA PHE A 78 -2.80 -9.30 17.24
C PHE A 78 -1.70 -8.95 18.23
N ILE A 79 -0.43 -9.22 17.88
CA ILE A 79 0.74 -8.87 18.71
C ILE A 79 0.82 -7.35 18.91
N GLN A 80 0.61 -6.56 17.84
CA GLN A 80 0.64 -5.11 17.94
C GLN A 80 -0.46 -4.61 18.88
N THR A 81 -1.67 -5.15 18.77
CA THR A 81 -2.81 -4.76 19.62
C THR A 81 -2.54 -5.11 21.08
N MET A 82 -1.98 -6.28 21.36
CA MET A 82 -1.64 -6.71 22.72
C MET A 82 -0.57 -5.81 23.37
N ARG A 83 0.32 -5.22 22.57
CA ARG A 83 1.32 -4.24 23.05
C ARG A 83 0.80 -2.82 23.17
N ARG A 84 -0.35 -2.47 22.57
CA ARG A 84 -0.90 -1.11 22.65
C ARG A 84 -1.55 -0.86 24.02
N PRO A 85 -1.30 0.29 24.64
CA PRO A 85 -1.98 0.65 25.88
C PRO A 85 -3.49 0.79 25.64
N SER A 86 -4.30 0.26 26.58
CA SER A 86 -5.76 0.29 26.48
C SER A 86 -6.34 1.70 26.67
N LEU A 87 -5.66 2.57 27.41
CA LEU A 87 -6.06 3.97 27.57
C LEU A 87 -5.69 4.79 26.32
N ARG A 88 -6.72 5.19 25.58
CA ARG A 88 -6.60 6.25 24.57
C ARG A 88 -6.88 7.59 25.24
N VAL A 89 -5.83 8.33 25.56
CA VAL A 89 -5.97 9.71 26.05
C VAL A 89 -5.99 10.64 24.84
N TRP A 90 -7.06 11.42 24.69
CA TRP A 90 -7.10 12.49 23.69
C TRP A 90 -6.08 13.55 24.07
N ASN A 91 -5.09 13.78 23.21
CA ASN A 91 -4.09 14.81 23.42
C ASN A 91 -4.07 15.77 22.22
N HIS A 92 -4.76 16.89 22.38
CA HIS A 92 -4.81 18.00 21.42
C HIS A 92 -3.46 18.72 21.17
N GLN A 93 -2.40 18.41 21.92
CA GLN A 93 -1.07 19.01 21.79
C GLN A 93 -0.09 18.08 21.05
N LEU A 94 -0.39 16.78 20.97
CA LEU A 94 0.38 15.83 20.17
C LEU A 94 -0.11 15.92 18.73
N GLY A 95 0.42 16.91 18.01
CA GLY A 95 0.31 16.97 16.56
C GLY A 95 0.76 15.63 15.97
N PHE A 96 -0.18 14.87 15.44
CA PHE A 96 0.03 13.78 14.50
C PHE A 96 1.16 12.78 14.87
N ILE A 97 1.17 12.21 16.07
CA ILE A 97 1.97 10.98 16.35
C ILE A 97 1.22 9.74 15.83
N ASP A 98 0.67 9.86 14.62
CA ASP A 98 0.12 8.78 13.81
C ASP A 98 0.40 9.08 12.33
N THR A 99 1.44 9.87 12.01
CA THR A 99 2.00 9.82 10.67
C THR A 99 2.68 8.46 10.55
N PRO A 100 2.14 7.49 9.78
CA PRO A 100 2.94 6.31 9.43
C PRO A 100 4.25 6.86 8.87
N ALA A 101 5.38 6.35 9.37
CA ALA A 101 6.71 6.71 8.88
C ALA A 101 6.62 6.92 7.36
N PRO A 102 7.10 8.04 6.80
CA PRO A 102 6.95 8.31 5.39
C PRO A 102 7.43 7.06 4.68
N MET A 103 6.48 6.33 4.08
CA MET A 103 6.83 5.29 3.13
C MET A 103 7.80 6.01 2.20
N ASN A 104 8.99 5.45 2.02
CA ASN A 104 9.81 5.81 0.88
C ASN A 104 8.98 5.40 -0.34
N ILE A 105 8.00 6.24 -0.69
CA ILE A 105 7.49 6.39 -2.02
C ILE A 105 8.77 6.73 -2.74
N VAL A 106 9.36 5.73 -3.39
CA VAL A 106 10.33 5.97 -4.46
C VAL A 106 9.68 7.07 -5.25
N LYS A 107 10.31 8.24 -5.22
CA LYS A 107 9.87 9.42 -5.92
C LYS A 107 9.87 9.00 -7.38
N GLU A 108 8.74 8.47 -7.82
CA GLU A 108 8.46 8.24 -9.21
C GLU A 108 8.63 9.61 -9.82
N GLU A 109 9.63 9.73 -10.69
CA GLU A 109 9.94 10.97 -11.36
C GLU A 109 8.66 11.40 -12.07
N GLU A 110 7.92 12.30 -11.42
CA GLU A 110 6.77 12.94 -12.00
C GLU A 110 7.28 13.59 -13.28
N ALA A 111 6.91 13.01 -14.42
CA ALA A 111 7.03 13.64 -15.72
C ALA A 111 6.59 15.10 -15.56
N PRO A 112 7.31 16.09 -16.13
CA PRO A 112 7.14 17.49 -15.77
C PRO A 112 5.69 17.90 -15.91
N VAL A 113 4.97 17.90 -14.79
CA VAL A 113 3.61 18.40 -14.73
C VAL A 113 3.78 19.88 -14.96
N LYS A 114 3.39 20.34 -16.16
CA LYS A 114 3.29 21.77 -16.46
C LYS A 114 2.57 22.41 -15.28
N LYS A 115 3.31 23.16 -14.45
CA LYS A 115 2.74 23.98 -13.39
C LYS A 115 1.64 24.77 -14.06
N LYS A 116 0.38 24.54 -13.66
CA LYS A 116 -0.70 25.43 -14.06
C LYS A 116 -0.30 26.79 -13.56
N GLU A 117 -0.01 27.70 -14.48
CA GLU A 117 0.39 29.04 -14.12
C GLU A 117 -0.72 29.64 -13.26
N PHE A 118 -0.34 30.16 -12.09
CA PHE A 118 -1.28 30.91 -11.29
C PHE A 118 -1.65 32.15 -12.11
N TYR A 119 -2.89 32.19 -12.61
CA TYR A 119 -3.40 33.34 -13.34
C TYR A 119 -3.27 34.57 -12.45
N GLN A 120 -2.54 35.58 -12.94
CA GLN A 120 -2.40 36.85 -12.23
C GLN A 120 -3.79 37.45 -11.99
N THR A 121 -3.99 38.10 -10.83
CA THR A 121 -5.28 38.68 -10.41
C THR A 121 -5.90 39.60 -11.48
N SER A 122 -5.08 40.24 -12.31
CA SER A 122 -5.49 41.04 -13.46
C SER A 122 -6.31 40.23 -14.49
N ARG A 123 -5.87 39.02 -14.84
CA ARG A 123 -6.58 38.14 -15.79
C ARG A 123 -7.96 37.72 -15.27
N LEU A 124 -8.10 37.54 -13.95
CA LEU A 124 -9.39 37.21 -13.34
C LEU A 124 -10.34 38.43 -13.32
N ALA A 125 -9.81 39.64 -13.10
CA ALA A 125 -10.59 40.86 -13.16
C ALA A 125 -11.10 41.14 -14.58
N ASP A 126 -10.26 40.93 -15.60
CA ASP A 126 -10.68 41.08 -17.01
C ASP A 126 -11.81 40.11 -17.37
N LEU A 127 -11.69 38.84 -16.95
CA LEU A 127 -12.74 37.84 -17.18
C LEU A 127 -14.04 38.19 -16.45
N ALA A 128 -13.96 38.69 -15.22
CA ALA A 128 -15.14 39.17 -14.50
C ALA A 128 -15.83 40.32 -15.25
N LEU A 129 -15.05 41.28 -15.78
CA LEU A 129 -15.59 42.41 -16.52
C LEU A 129 -16.24 41.99 -17.85
N VAL A 130 -15.68 41.00 -18.55
CA VAL A 130 -16.28 40.43 -19.77
C VAL A 130 -17.64 39.78 -19.45
N VAL A 131 -17.74 39.06 -18.33
CA VAL A 131 -18.99 38.41 -17.90
C VAL A 131 -20.05 39.44 -17.51
N ASP A 132 -19.69 40.43 -16.68
CA ASP A 132 -20.62 41.46 -16.22
C ASP A 132 -21.13 42.34 -17.36
N THR A 133 -20.29 42.59 -18.38
CA THR A 133 -20.66 43.42 -19.53
C THR A 133 -21.31 42.63 -20.67
N LYS A 134 -21.64 41.33 -20.46
CA LYS A 134 -22.21 40.43 -21.47
C LYS A 134 -21.44 40.46 -22.80
N GLY A 135 -20.11 40.53 -22.71
CA GLY A 135 -19.23 40.55 -23.89
C GLY A 135 -19.14 41.89 -24.63
N ARG A 136 -19.58 43.00 -24.04
CA ARG A 136 -19.29 44.34 -24.59
C ARG A 136 -17.84 44.76 -24.35
N TYR A 137 -17.23 44.32 -23.25
CA TYR A 137 -15.81 44.50 -23.00
C TYR A 137 -15.00 43.39 -23.67
N ARG A 138 -13.90 43.76 -24.35
CA ARG A 138 -13.06 42.82 -25.13
C ARG A 138 -11.64 42.60 -24.57
N GLY A 139 -11.29 43.25 -23.45
CA GLY A 139 -9.98 43.12 -22.82
C GLY A 139 -8.84 43.78 -23.60
N ASP A 140 -7.84 44.30 -22.89
CA ASP A 140 -6.65 44.96 -23.47
C ASP A 140 -5.51 43.97 -23.79
N GLY A 141 -5.79 42.66 -23.75
CA GLY A 141 -4.79 41.59 -23.74
C GLY A 141 -4.16 41.20 -25.09
N ASP A 142 -4.63 41.74 -26.21
CA ASP A 142 -4.14 41.42 -27.56
C ASP A 142 -2.93 42.28 -28.01
N ASN A 143 -2.48 43.24 -27.19
CA ASN A 143 -1.49 44.25 -27.62
C ASN A 143 -0.04 43.96 -27.20
N ASN A 144 0.29 42.76 -26.70
CA ASN A 144 1.64 42.46 -26.18
C ASN A 144 2.34 41.26 -26.86
N GLU A 145 2.03 40.98 -28.13
CA GLU A 145 2.78 40.03 -28.97
C GLU A 145 3.74 40.72 -29.97
N THR A 146 4.32 41.85 -29.58
CA THR A 146 5.48 42.42 -30.30
C THR A 146 6.58 42.83 -29.32
N VAL A 147 7.46 41.87 -28.99
CA VAL A 147 8.92 41.85 -29.20
C VAL A 147 9.44 40.49 -28.72
#